data_AF-A0A4Q8L679-F1
#
_entry.id   AF-A0A4Q8L679-F1
#
_cell.length_a   1.000
_cell.length_b   1.000
_cell.length_c   1.000
_cell.angle_alpha   90.00
_cell.angle_beta   90.00
_cell.angle_gamma   90.00
#
_symmetry.space_group_name_H-M   'P 1'
#
loop_
_entity.id
_entity.type
_entity.pdbx_description
1 polymer ?
#
loop_
_entity_poly.entity_id
_entity_poly.type
_entity_poly.pdbx_seq_one_letter_code
_entity_poly.pdbx_strand_id
1 'polypeptide(L)' 'MPRSRSSGQHNDAFDDNSRLAKANNVVLRYDSKAKLISDGSRTDVWDDRNWLIQIKSSSTVIAGFSYDALGRRIAKTEGG' A
#
# COMPACT_ATOMS: atom_id res chain seq x y z
N MET A 1 7.18 -40.67 -6.80
CA MET A 1 7.82 -39.73 -5.84
C MET A 1 7.71 -38.32 -6.40
N PRO A 2 6.97 -37.37 -5.81
CA PRO A 2 6.91 -36.01 -6.35
C PRO A 2 8.09 -35.19 -5.82
N ARG A 3 8.86 -34.61 -6.74
CA ARG A 3 9.95 -33.67 -6.45
C ARG A 3 9.36 -32.35 -5.97
N SER A 4 9.62 -31.97 -4.73
CA SER A 4 9.42 -30.60 -4.24
C SER A 4 10.48 -29.69 -4.88
N ARG A 5 10.05 -28.79 -5.76
CA ARG A 5 10.84 -27.61 -6.11
C ARG A 5 10.57 -26.59 -5.02
N SER A 6 11.57 -26.38 -4.15
CA SER A 6 11.61 -25.21 -3.27
C SER A 6 11.79 -23.96 -4.13
N SER A 7 10.71 -23.44 -4.70
CA SER A 7 10.61 -22.00 -4.91
C SER A 7 10.70 -21.38 -3.52
N GLY A 8 11.69 -20.50 -3.28
CA GLY A 8 11.84 -19.82 -1.98
C GLY A 8 10.47 -19.39 -1.49
N GLN A 9 10.11 -19.80 -0.27
CA GLN A 9 8.76 -19.67 0.29
C GLN A 9 8.29 -18.20 0.21
N HIS A 10 7.52 -17.89 -0.83
CA HIS A 10 6.75 -16.65 -0.90
C HIS A 10 5.54 -16.88 0.00
N ASN A 11 5.62 -16.37 1.23
CA ASN A 11 4.57 -16.47 2.23
C ASN A 11 3.45 -15.46 1.93
N ASP A 12 2.86 -15.62 0.76
CA ASP A 12 1.79 -14.78 0.25
C ASP A 12 0.45 -15.34 0.74
N ALA A 13 -0.39 -14.49 1.31
CA ALA A 13 -1.71 -14.85 1.80
C ALA A 13 -2.73 -13.83 1.31
N PHE A 14 -3.94 -14.29 1.01
CA PHE A 14 -5.03 -13.45 0.55
C PHE A 14 -6.13 -13.36 1.62
N ASP A 15 -6.84 -12.23 1.67
CA ASP A 15 -8.05 -12.08 2.47
C ASP A 15 -9.28 -12.66 1.76
N ASP A 16 -10.43 -12.66 2.44
CA ASP A 16 -11.70 -13.16 1.91
C ASP A 16 -12.19 -12.39 0.67
N ASN A 17 -11.66 -11.18 0.46
CA ASN A 17 -11.94 -10.35 -0.72
C ASN A 17 -10.95 -10.65 -1.87
N SER A 18 -10.18 -11.72 -1.78
CA SER A 18 -9.15 -12.12 -2.74
C SER A 18 -8.05 -11.07 -2.95
N ARG A 19 -7.79 -10.20 -1.96
CA ARG A 19 -6.70 -9.22 -1.98
C ARG A 19 -5.51 -9.74 -1.20
N LEU A 20 -4.31 -9.36 -1.59
CA LEU A 20 -3.08 -9.79 -0.93
C LEU A 20 -3.02 -9.22 0.50
N ALA A 21 -3.25 -10.05 1.52
CA ALA A 21 -3.19 -9.66 2.93
C ALA A 21 -1.79 -9.79 3.53
N LYS A 22 -0.95 -10.64 2.94
CA LYS A 22 0.44 -10.83 3.32
C LYS A 22 1.29 -11.05 2.08
N ALA A 23 2.44 -10.39 2.00
CA ALA A 23 3.43 -10.61 0.96
C ALA A 23 4.77 -10.91 1.62
N ASN A 24 5.39 -12.06 1.34
CA ASN A 24 6.69 -12.42 1.93
C ASN A 24 6.77 -12.22 3.46
N ASN A 25 5.72 -12.62 4.17
CA ASN A 25 5.59 -12.45 5.62
C ASN A 25 5.29 -11.02 6.12
N VAL A 26 5.23 -10.02 5.23
CA VAL A 26 4.83 -8.64 5.55
C VAL A 26 3.31 -8.53 5.45
N VAL A 27 2.67 -8.00 6.49
CA VAL A 27 1.20 -7.83 6.53
C VAL A 27 0.82 -6.54 5.82
N LEU A 28 -0.06 -6.65 4.84
CA LEU A 28 -0.65 -5.55 4.10
C LEU A 28 -1.98 -5.18 4.73
N ARG A 29 -2.29 -3.88 4.83
CA ARG A 29 -3.56 -3.39 5.40
C ARG A 29 -4.29 -2.54 4.39
N TYR A 30 -5.60 -2.74 4.30
CA TYR A 30 -6.47 -2.02 3.39
C TYR A 30 -7.60 -1.32 4.15
N ASP A 31 -8.11 -0.24 3.59
CA ASP A 31 -9.34 0.39 4.05
C ASP A 31 -10.60 -0.38 3.57
N SER A 32 -11.77 0.09 4.01
CA SER A 32 -13.07 -0.48 3.63
C SER A 32 -13.40 -0.35 2.14
N LYS A 33 -12.71 0.54 1.42
CA LYS A 33 -12.83 0.76 -0.03
C LYS A 33 -11.71 0.07 -0.81
N ALA A 34 -10.98 -0.86 -0.19
CA ALA A 34 -9.88 -1.62 -0.78
C ALA A 34 -8.64 -0.83 -1.22
N LYS A 35 -8.41 0.34 -0.62
CA LYS A 35 -7.16 1.08 -0.80
C LYS A 35 -6.12 0.63 0.21
N LEU A 36 -4.88 0.46 -0.24
CA LEU A 36 -3.76 0.12 0.62
C LEU A 36 -3.53 1.25 1.63
N ILE A 37 -3.57 0.94 2.91
CA ILE A 37 -3.21 1.86 4.01
C ILE A 37 -1.76 1.62 4.41
N SER A 38 -1.30 0.36 4.42
CA SER A 38 0.08 0.05 4.80
C SER A 38 0.60 -1.15 4.04
N ASP A 39 1.81 -1.00 3.52
CA ASP A 39 2.59 -2.08 2.90
C ASP A 39 3.54 -2.79 3.91
N GLY A 40 3.41 -2.46 5.20
CA GLY A 40 4.29 -2.92 6.28
C GLY A 40 5.57 -2.11 6.49
N SER A 41 5.89 -1.16 5.61
CA SER A 41 7.01 -0.23 5.73
C SER A 41 6.53 1.24 5.74
N ARG A 42 5.59 1.53 4.85
CA ARG A 42 4.98 2.82 4.60
C ARG A 42 3.51 2.80 4.95
N THR A 43 2.97 4.00 5.16
CA THR A 43 1.56 4.25 5.35
C THR A 43 1.08 5.24 4.30
N ASP A 44 0.06 4.85 3.55
CA ASP A 44 -0.57 5.64 2.51
C ASP A 44 -1.81 6.33 3.07
N VAL A 45 -1.89 7.64 2.91
CA VAL A 45 -3.01 8.47 3.37
C VAL A 45 -3.81 8.94 2.17
N TRP A 46 -5.09 8.62 2.18
CA TRP A 46 -6.02 8.95 1.11
C TRP A 46 -7.02 10.00 1.60
N ASP A 47 -7.45 10.88 0.70
CA ASP A 47 -8.58 11.78 0.96
C ASP A 47 -9.94 11.09 0.72
N ASP A 48 -11.02 11.82 1.00
CA ASP A 48 -12.40 11.32 0.83
C ASP A 48 -12.77 11.03 -0.63
N ARG A 49 -12.03 11.62 -1.59
CA ARG A 49 -12.17 11.42 -3.04
C ARG A 49 -11.33 10.26 -3.57
N ASN A 50 -10.67 9.51 -2.68
CA ASN A 50 -9.78 8.39 -3.00
C ASN A 50 -8.50 8.82 -3.73
N TRP A 51 -7.98 10.01 -3.46
CA TRP A 51 -6.68 10.45 -3.94
C TRP A 51 -5.61 10.29 -2.86
N LEU A 52 -4.45 9.76 -3.25
CA LEU A 52 -3.32 9.57 -2.34
C LEU A 52 -2.68 10.92 -2.04
N ILE A 53 -2.85 11.45 -0.83
CA ILE A 53 -2.36 12.79 -0.46
C ILE A 53 -1.03 12.74 0.29
N GLN A 54 -0.70 11.64 0.97
CA GLN A 54 0.58 11.48 1.67
C GLN A 54 1.07 10.05 1.67
N ILE A 55 2.39 9.88 1.65
CA ILE A 55 3.08 8.63 2.00
C ILE A 55 3.94 8.93 3.22
N LYS A 56 3.80 8.11 4.26
CA LYS A 56 4.55 8.20 5.50
C LYS A 56 5.44 6.98 5.67
N SER A 57 6.65 7.19 6.20
CA SER A 57 7.47 6.12 6.77
C SER A 57 7.43 6.29 8.28
N SER A 58 6.80 5.35 8.99
CA SER A 58 6.47 5.54 10.40
C SER A 58 5.67 6.86 10.61
N SER A 59 6.18 7.80 11.41
CA SER A 59 5.56 9.10 11.66
C SER A 59 5.99 10.21 10.68
N THR A 60 6.99 9.97 9.83
CA THR A 60 7.53 11.01 8.93
C THR A 60 6.85 10.97 7.58
N VAL A 61 6.37 12.11 7.11
CA VAL A 61 5.87 12.27 5.72
C VAL A 61 7.07 12.26 4.79
N ILE A 62 7.15 11.26 3.92
CA ILE A 62 8.24 11.15 2.93
C ILE A 62 7.81 11.63 1.55
N ALA A 63 6.50 11.66 1.28
CA ALA A 63 5.93 12.28 0.11
C ALA A 63 4.55 12.89 0.38
N GLY A 64 4.25 14.00 -0.29
CA GLY A 64 2.94 14.65 -0.28
C GLY A 64 2.47 14.94 -1.70
N PHE A 65 1.15 14.93 -1.91
CA PHE A 65 0.53 15.15 -3.22
C PHE A 65 -0.69 16.05 -3.11
N SER A 66 -0.88 16.91 -4.11
CA SER A 66 -2.07 17.73 -4.26
C SER A 66 -2.69 17.52 -5.63
N TYR A 67 -4.01 17.65 -5.70
CA TYR A 67 -4.81 17.39 -6.89
C TYR A 67 -5.71 18.58 -7.20
N ASP A 68 -6.00 18.78 -8.48
CA ASP A 68 -7.09 19.66 -8.88
C ASP A 68 -8.47 19.00 -8.70
N ALA A 69 -9.54 19.73 -8.98
CA ALA A 69 -10.91 19.22 -8.84
C ALA A 69 -11.25 18.02 -9.76
N LEU A 70 -10.46 17.81 -10.82
CA LEU A 70 -10.63 16.69 -11.76
C LEU A 70 -9.78 15.47 -11.37
N GLY A 71 -9.01 15.54 -10.29
CA GLY A 71 -8.15 14.46 -9.82
C GLY A 71 -6.83 14.34 -10.56
N ARG A 72 -6.42 15.39 -11.29
CA ARG A 72 -5.08 15.45 -11.87
C ARG A 72 -4.12 15.92 -10.79
N ARG A 73 -3.00 15.21 -10.63
CA ARG A 73 -1.96 15.59 -9.68
C ARG A 73 -1.30 16.90 -10.15
N ILE A 74 -1.36 17.93 -9.32
CA ILE A 74 -0.79 19.27 -9.60
C ILE A 74 0.46 19.56 -8.78
N ALA A 75 0.70 18.83 -7.69
CA ALA A 75 1.91 18.98 -6.88
C ALA A 75 2.40 17.64 -6.33
N LYS A 76 3.71 17.57 -6.11
CA LYS A 76 4.39 16.48 -5.41
C LYS A 76 5.52 17.08 -4.59
N THR A 77 5.62 16.69 -3.32
CA THR A 77 6.75 16.99 -2.44
C THR A 77 7.41 15.67 -2.06
N GLU A 78 8.74 15.60 -2.08
CA GLU A 78 9.52 14.44 -1.60
C GLU A 78 10.61 14.94 -0.66
N GLY A 79 10.80 14.24 0.46
CA GLY A 79 11.69 14.65 1.54
C GLY A 79 10.93 15.38 2.64
N GLY A 80 10.76 14.69 3.77
CA GLY A 80 10.30 15.29 5.01
C GLY A 80 11.35 16.20 5.63
#